data_AF-A0A7I8W2R6-F1
#
_entry.id   AF-A0A7I8W2R6-F1
#
_cell.length_a   1.000
_cell.length_b   1.000
_cell.length_c   1.000
_cell.angle_alpha   90.00
_cell.angle_beta   90.00
_cell.angle_gamma   90.00
#
_symmetry.space_group_name_H-M   'P 1'
#
loop_
_entity.id
_entity.type
_entity.pdbx_description
1 polymer ?
#
loop_
_entity_poly.entity_id
_entity_poly.type
_entity_poly.pdbx_seq_one_letter_code
_entity_poly.pdbx_strand_id
1 'polypeptide(L)'
;MSLRWKRKKQLVYDTYRLSSSSSLTSLNYKTTSAYSDLLQRAVSDDNVGTLNGLICSGADINAADQFGDTPLSLAIKRGQYEMASYLIANGSRVEHLPADSVVSSLVESGKISLIKSLLEAGYDVDSKDGLGNTLLHYALEKGNFPELITTILDLSKPNVNAKNLKGRTPFSLALFYPDSSPHNTIERMLRMNAKPFDPIQIQLGSSSRRVSSLYAACSVGKGRGVQKLLEYGLHPDGYFSGKKSRNSSFDLNQNFCQEFRPVCIAIYNSDLSSLKLLLKYNAETQFGIGHAFCVSSSKICHSDALTLSIRLRRYDEAKLLLQTGSRLNWEELDRRQILLHYP
;
A
#
# COMPACT_ATOMS: atom_id res chain seq x y z
N MET A 1 6.65 23.77 46.71
CA MET A 1 5.98 23.07 45.59
C MET A 1 4.60 22.45 45.89
N SER A 2 3.98 22.60 47.08
CA SER A 2 2.68 21.95 47.39
C SER A 2 1.42 22.87 47.31
N LEU A 3 1.57 24.19 47.39
CA LEU A 3 0.44 25.13 47.44
C LEU A 3 -0.14 25.54 46.07
N ARG A 4 0.69 25.59 45.02
CA ARG A 4 0.24 25.95 43.65
C ARG A 4 -0.63 24.85 43.01
N TRP A 5 -0.33 23.59 43.34
CA TRP A 5 -1.08 22.42 42.87
C TRP A 5 -2.42 22.27 43.59
N LYS A 6 -2.46 22.52 44.91
CA LYS A 6 -3.71 22.56 45.69
C LYS A 6 -4.64 23.68 45.24
N ARG A 7 -4.11 24.89 44.96
CA ARG A 7 -4.92 26.01 44.42
C ARG A 7 -5.52 25.72 43.03
N LYS A 8 -4.77 25.08 42.12
CA LYS A 8 -5.30 24.70 40.80
C LYS A 8 -6.38 23.61 40.88
N LYS A 9 -6.24 22.64 41.80
CA LYS A 9 -7.25 21.60 42.00
C LYS A 9 -8.53 22.14 42.66
N GLN A 10 -8.39 23.09 43.60
CA GLN A 10 -9.51 23.77 44.24
C GLN A 10 -10.29 24.64 43.23
N LEU A 11 -9.60 25.41 42.38
CA LEU A 11 -10.21 26.24 41.34
C LEU A 11 -11.02 25.41 40.33
N VAL A 12 -10.55 24.21 39.97
CA VAL A 12 -11.29 23.30 39.08
C VAL A 12 -12.50 22.66 39.78
N TYR A 13 -12.39 22.36 41.08
CA TYR A 13 -13.52 21.89 41.89
C TYR A 13 -14.58 22.98 42.13
N ASP A 14 -14.15 24.23 42.30
CA ASP A 14 -15.03 25.37 42.51
C ASP A 14 -15.75 25.78 41.21
N THR A 15 -15.13 25.58 40.04
CA THR A 15 -15.82 25.72 38.73
C THR A 15 -16.93 24.67 38.51
N TYR A 16 -16.80 23.47 39.09
CA TYR A 16 -17.86 22.46 39.05
C TYR A 16 -19.07 22.87 39.91
N ARG A 17 -18.85 23.59 41.00
CA ARG A 17 -19.92 24.06 41.91
C ARG A 17 -20.68 25.28 41.37
N LEU A 18 -20.09 26.00 40.41
CA LEU A 18 -20.70 27.17 39.76
C LEU A 18 -21.55 26.79 38.54
N SER A 19 -21.55 25.53 38.11
CA SER A 19 -22.40 25.02 37.02
C SER A 19 -23.90 25.05 37.32
N SER A 20 -24.31 25.36 38.56
CA SER A 20 -25.70 25.47 39.00
C SER A 20 -26.16 26.87 39.41
N SER A 21 -25.38 27.93 39.13
CA SER A 21 -25.82 29.30 39.42
C SER A 21 -25.40 30.30 38.34
N SER A 22 -26.36 30.64 37.47
CA SER A 22 -26.68 31.94 36.83
C SER A 22 -25.65 33.10 36.75
N SER A 23 -24.35 32.83 36.67
CA SER A 23 -23.28 33.85 36.68
C SER A 23 -22.29 33.67 35.53
N LEU A 24 -22.75 33.30 34.34
CA LEU A 24 -21.92 33.14 33.14
C LEU A 24 -21.65 34.44 32.35
N THR A 25 -21.95 35.62 32.91
CA THR A 25 -21.87 36.89 32.14
C THR A 25 -20.70 37.81 32.49
N SER A 26 -19.78 37.46 33.39
CA SER A 26 -18.72 38.42 33.79
C SER A 26 -17.32 37.86 34.06
N LEU A 27 -16.94 36.75 33.42
CA LEU A 27 -15.52 36.37 33.31
C LEU A 27 -15.11 36.50 31.84
N ASN A 28 -14.51 37.65 31.56
CA ASN A 28 -13.92 38.04 30.29
C ASN A 28 -12.63 37.22 30.03
N TYR A 29 -12.75 35.95 29.62
CA TYR A 29 -11.62 35.15 29.14
C TYR A 29 -11.42 35.38 27.63
N LYS A 30 -10.99 36.59 27.29
CA LYS A 30 -10.63 37.05 25.95
C LYS A 30 -9.32 36.45 25.41
N THR A 31 -9.08 35.16 25.63
CA THR A 31 -7.96 34.46 24.99
C THR A 31 -8.49 33.25 24.27
N THR A 32 -8.35 33.25 22.94
CA THR A 32 -8.56 32.12 22.04
C THR A 32 -7.98 30.80 22.58
N SER A 33 -6.90 30.86 23.38
CA SER A 33 -6.31 29.69 24.06
C SER A 33 -7.20 29.05 25.13
N ALA A 34 -8.01 29.81 25.86
CA ALA A 34 -8.83 29.27 26.96
C ALA A 34 -10.05 28.49 26.41
N TYR A 35 -10.66 28.98 25.32
CA TYR A 35 -11.71 28.25 24.61
C TYR A 35 -11.15 26.98 23.94
N SER A 36 -9.93 27.06 23.35
CA SER A 36 -9.24 25.87 22.81
C SER A 36 -9.00 24.81 23.88
N ASP A 37 -8.45 25.19 25.04
CA ASP A 37 -8.19 24.27 26.16
C ASP A 37 -9.46 23.62 26.72
N LEU A 38 -10.58 24.35 26.75
CA LEU A 38 -11.88 23.83 27.18
C LEU A 38 -12.47 22.87 26.14
N LEU A 39 -12.34 23.21 24.86
CA LEU A 39 -12.84 22.39 23.77
C LEU A 39 -12.06 21.07 23.68
N GLN A 40 -10.74 21.10 23.84
CA GLN A 40 -9.90 19.90 23.91
C GLN A 40 -10.21 19.03 25.14
N ARG A 41 -10.60 19.64 26.26
CA ARG A 41 -11.07 18.93 27.46
C ARG A 41 -12.38 18.21 27.20
N ALA A 42 -13.33 18.87 26.54
CA ALA A 42 -14.62 18.29 26.19
C ALA A 42 -14.45 17.05 25.29
N VAL A 43 -13.56 17.11 24.31
CA VAL A 43 -13.18 15.93 23.50
C VAL A 43 -12.48 14.89 24.37
N SER A 44 -11.53 15.31 25.21
CA SER A 44 -10.80 14.41 26.11
C SER A 44 -11.71 13.57 27.01
N ASP A 45 -12.78 14.19 27.49
CA ASP A 45 -13.77 13.60 28.39
C ASP A 45 -14.93 12.92 27.64
N ASP A 46 -14.88 12.88 26.30
CA ASP A 46 -15.91 12.35 25.40
C ASP A 46 -17.31 12.99 25.61
N ASN A 47 -17.35 14.26 25.99
CA ASN A 47 -18.57 14.96 26.38
C ASN A 47 -19.12 15.85 25.26
N VAL A 48 -19.93 15.24 24.39
CA VAL A 48 -20.59 15.89 23.24
C VAL A 48 -21.47 17.07 23.69
N GLY A 49 -22.14 16.97 24.84
CA GLY A 49 -23.00 18.06 25.35
C GLY A 49 -22.21 19.34 25.65
N THR A 50 -21.05 19.20 26.31
CA THR A 50 -20.16 20.34 26.56
C THR A 50 -19.49 20.84 25.29
N LEU A 51 -19.12 19.95 24.37
CA LEU A 51 -18.57 20.31 23.08
C LEU A 51 -19.55 21.19 22.28
N ASN A 52 -20.82 20.79 22.22
CA ASN A 52 -21.87 21.53 21.51
C ASN A 52 -22.11 22.91 22.13
N GLY A 53 -22.15 22.99 23.47
CA GLY A 53 -22.28 24.26 24.18
C GLY A 53 -21.13 25.22 23.84
N LEU A 54 -19.89 24.70 23.74
CA LEU A 54 -18.72 25.51 23.37
C LEU A 54 -18.75 25.95 21.91
N ILE A 55 -19.10 25.06 20.97
CA ILE A 55 -19.23 25.40 19.54
C ILE A 55 -20.31 26.46 19.33
N CYS A 56 -21.49 26.30 19.94
CA CYS A 56 -22.57 27.30 19.90
C CYS A 56 -22.17 28.64 20.54
N SER A 57 -21.24 28.62 21.49
CA SER A 57 -20.69 29.83 22.12
C SER A 57 -19.58 30.50 21.29
N GLY A 58 -19.30 30.01 20.08
CA GLY A 58 -18.31 30.57 19.17
C GLY A 58 -16.89 30.02 19.35
N ALA A 59 -16.71 28.89 20.04
CA ALA A 59 -15.42 28.22 20.07
C ALA A 59 -15.03 27.70 18.68
N ASP A 60 -13.77 27.90 18.29
CA ASP A 60 -13.25 27.40 17.03
C ASP A 60 -13.04 25.88 17.11
N ILE A 61 -13.83 25.13 16.33
CA ILE A 61 -13.78 23.66 16.22
C ILE A 61 -12.43 23.16 15.70
N ASN A 62 -11.62 24.03 15.10
CA ASN A 62 -10.29 23.72 14.57
C ASN A 62 -9.15 24.19 15.46
N ALA A 63 -9.45 24.69 16.67
CA ALA A 63 -8.44 25.26 17.54
C ALA A 63 -7.41 24.19 17.98
N ALA A 64 -6.20 24.29 17.41
CA ALA A 64 -5.10 23.43 17.76
C ALA A 64 -4.56 23.73 19.15
N ASP A 65 -4.16 22.68 19.88
CA ASP A 65 -3.49 22.82 21.17
C ASP A 65 -2.00 23.20 21.01
N GLN A 66 -1.28 23.29 22.13
CA GLN A 66 0.15 23.61 22.15
C GLN A 66 1.05 22.59 21.42
N PHE A 67 0.54 21.39 21.12
CA PHE A 67 1.21 20.34 20.37
C PHE A 67 0.80 20.32 18.89
N GLY A 68 -0.09 21.23 18.48
CA GLY A 68 -0.64 21.29 17.13
C GLY A 68 -1.79 20.30 16.89
N ASP A 69 -2.29 19.64 17.93
CA ASP A 69 -3.41 18.71 17.82
C ASP A 69 -4.74 19.45 17.75
N THR A 70 -5.53 19.18 16.72
CA THR A 70 -6.90 19.68 16.61
C THR A 70 -7.85 18.79 17.42
N PRO A 71 -9.06 19.28 17.74
CA PRO A 71 -10.06 18.48 18.44
C PRO A 71 -10.35 17.16 17.71
N LEU A 72 -10.34 17.19 16.38
CA LEU A 72 -10.51 16.02 15.54
C LEU A 72 -9.31 15.07 15.60
N SER A 73 -8.06 15.57 15.55
CA SER A 73 -6.88 14.70 15.70
C SER A 73 -6.84 14.05 17.08
N LEU A 74 -7.23 14.78 18.14
CA LEU A 74 -7.31 14.25 19.50
C LEU A 74 -8.34 13.12 19.61
N ALA A 75 -9.54 13.30 19.05
CA ALA A 75 -10.60 12.29 19.05
C ALA A 75 -10.14 11.00 18.34
N ILE A 76 -9.47 11.13 17.18
CA ILE A 76 -8.93 9.99 16.43
C ILE A 76 -7.83 9.27 17.21
N LYS A 77 -6.87 10.00 17.79
CA LYS A 77 -5.78 9.40 18.60
C LYS A 77 -6.31 8.63 19.81
N ARG A 78 -7.42 9.08 20.40
CA ARG A 78 -8.06 8.45 21.56
C ARG A 78 -9.04 7.32 21.20
N GLY A 79 -9.31 7.10 19.90
CA GLY A 79 -10.27 6.09 19.44
C GLY A 79 -11.73 6.47 19.69
N GLN A 80 -12.03 7.77 19.87
CA GLN A 80 -13.39 8.30 20.06
C GLN A 80 -14.03 8.55 18.68
N TYR A 81 -14.40 7.48 17.97
CA TYR A 81 -14.80 7.55 16.56
C TYR A 81 -16.17 8.23 16.35
N GLU A 82 -17.08 8.09 17.30
CA GLU A 82 -18.37 8.78 17.32
C GLU A 82 -18.18 10.30 17.46
N MET A 83 -17.30 10.72 18.39
CA MET A 83 -16.89 12.11 18.56
C MET A 83 -16.21 12.65 17.30
N ALA A 84 -15.30 11.88 16.68
CA ALA A 84 -14.65 12.27 15.44
C ALA A 84 -15.67 12.45 14.29
N SER A 85 -16.65 11.54 14.18
CA SER A 85 -17.74 11.66 13.20
C SER A 85 -18.57 12.91 13.43
N TYR A 86 -18.89 13.22 14.70
CA TYR A 86 -19.60 14.44 15.08
C TYR A 86 -18.80 15.70 14.69
N LEU A 87 -17.50 15.72 14.99
CA LEU A 87 -16.62 16.84 14.66
C LEU A 87 -16.53 17.07 13.14
N ILE A 88 -16.44 16.01 12.33
CA ILE A 88 -16.45 16.11 10.86
C ILE A 88 -17.79 16.68 10.37
N ALA A 89 -18.92 16.18 10.89
CA ALA A 89 -20.25 16.66 10.51
C ALA A 89 -20.49 18.14 10.86
N ASN A 90 -19.78 18.68 11.85
CA ASN A 90 -19.85 20.10 12.25
C ASN A 90 -18.77 20.97 11.61
N GLY A 91 -18.13 20.51 10.52
CA GLY A 91 -17.24 21.34 9.71
C GLY A 91 -15.79 21.42 10.21
N SER A 92 -15.32 20.39 10.93
CA SER A 92 -13.90 20.27 11.23
C SER A 92 -13.07 20.17 9.94
N ARG A 93 -11.95 20.90 9.89
CA ARG A 93 -10.99 20.85 8.79
C ARG A 93 -10.22 19.54 8.83
N VAL A 94 -10.29 18.80 7.74
CA VAL A 94 -9.60 17.52 7.59
C VAL A 94 -8.31 17.60 6.78
N GLU A 95 -8.11 18.67 6.01
CA GLU A 95 -6.97 18.86 5.09
C GLU A 95 -5.60 18.82 5.78
N HIS A 96 -5.54 19.22 7.05
CA HIS A 96 -4.30 19.29 7.83
C HIS A 96 -4.23 18.25 8.94
N LEU A 97 -5.11 17.24 8.90
CA LEU A 97 -5.02 16.14 9.87
C LEU A 97 -3.68 15.41 9.69
N PRO A 98 -2.94 15.17 10.78
CA PRO A 98 -1.67 14.47 10.69
C PRO A 98 -1.90 13.04 10.19
N ALA A 99 -1.19 12.69 9.11
CA ALA A 99 -1.26 11.37 8.51
C ALA A 99 -0.98 10.27 9.53
N ASP A 100 -0.02 10.47 10.45
CA ASP A 100 0.28 9.52 11.54
C ASP A 100 -1.00 9.12 12.30
N SER A 101 -1.83 10.10 12.71
CA SER A 101 -3.04 9.84 13.50
C SER A 101 -4.12 9.12 12.69
N VAL A 102 -4.33 9.54 11.45
CA VAL A 102 -5.37 8.97 10.58
C VAL A 102 -4.98 7.55 10.18
N VAL A 103 -3.72 7.37 9.80
CA VAL A 103 -3.23 6.15 9.20
C VAL A 103 -2.96 5.06 10.24
N SER A 104 -2.34 5.36 11.38
CA SER A 104 -2.11 4.32 12.41
C SER A 104 -3.41 3.94 13.10
N SER A 105 -4.19 4.89 13.60
CA SER A 105 -5.32 4.57 14.47
C SER A 105 -6.56 4.10 13.71
N LEU A 106 -6.90 4.67 12.56
CA LEU A 106 -8.14 4.30 11.84
C LEU A 106 -7.99 3.02 11.03
N VAL A 107 -6.83 2.81 10.39
CA VAL A 107 -6.59 1.60 9.60
C VAL A 107 -6.43 0.40 10.52
N GLU A 108 -5.74 0.53 11.66
CA GLU A 108 -5.59 -0.59 12.61
C GLU A 108 -6.89 -0.95 13.32
N SER A 109 -7.76 0.03 13.58
CA SER A 109 -9.07 -0.20 14.19
C SER A 109 -10.15 -0.65 13.18
N GLY A 110 -9.85 -0.63 11.88
CA GLY A 110 -10.80 -1.03 10.83
C GLY A 110 -12.00 -0.11 10.69
N LYS A 111 -11.88 1.17 11.08
CA LYS A 111 -13.00 2.14 11.07
C LYS A 111 -13.20 2.74 9.67
N ILE A 112 -13.52 1.89 8.70
CA ILE A 112 -13.67 2.25 7.28
C ILE A 112 -14.69 3.38 7.10
N SER A 113 -15.83 3.35 7.79
CA SER A 113 -16.86 4.40 7.68
C SER A 113 -16.34 5.80 8.03
N LEU A 114 -15.51 5.91 9.07
CA LEU A 114 -14.92 7.19 9.45
C LEU A 114 -13.87 7.66 8.43
N ILE A 115 -13.10 6.72 7.86
CA ILE A 115 -12.17 7.04 6.77
C ILE A 115 -12.93 7.53 5.53
N LYS A 116 -14.08 6.93 5.19
CA LYS A 116 -14.94 7.41 4.09
C LYS A 116 -15.39 8.85 4.34
N SER A 117 -15.88 9.15 5.54
CA SER A 117 -16.28 10.51 5.91
C SER A 117 -15.13 11.51 5.86
N LEU A 118 -13.91 11.12 6.24
CA LEU A 118 -12.72 11.97 6.08
C LEU A 118 -12.40 12.24 4.61
N LEU A 119 -12.44 11.21 3.76
CA LEU A 119 -12.18 11.37 2.32
C LEU A 119 -13.25 12.24 1.64
N GLU A 120 -14.52 12.06 1.99
CA GLU A 120 -15.64 12.89 1.51
C GLU A 120 -15.52 14.35 1.98
N ALA A 121 -14.98 14.57 3.18
CA ALA A 121 -14.72 15.90 3.73
C ALA A 121 -13.46 16.58 3.13
N GLY A 122 -12.73 15.93 2.22
CA GLY A 122 -11.56 16.50 1.55
C GLY A 122 -10.22 16.19 2.21
N TYR A 123 -10.11 15.10 2.97
CA TYR A 123 -8.83 14.66 3.53
C TYR A 123 -7.81 14.38 2.41
N ASP A 124 -6.57 14.87 2.57
CA ASP A 124 -5.49 14.60 1.64
C ASP A 124 -5.02 13.15 1.74
N VAL A 125 -5.49 12.31 0.81
CA VAL A 125 -5.13 10.89 0.73
C VAL A 125 -3.64 10.63 0.51
N ASP A 126 -2.94 11.61 -0.07
CA ASP A 126 -1.51 11.53 -0.40
C ASP A 126 -0.62 12.09 0.72
N SER A 127 -1.23 12.55 1.81
CA SER A 127 -0.52 12.91 3.04
C SER A 127 0.33 11.73 3.54
N LYS A 128 1.54 12.05 3.97
CA LYS A 128 2.55 11.07 4.38
C LYS A 128 2.79 11.11 5.88
N ASP A 129 2.87 9.93 6.46
CA ASP A 129 3.31 9.70 7.84
C ASP A 129 4.83 9.94 7.97
N GLY A 130 5.36 9.84 9.19
CA GLY A 130 6.80 9.94 9.46
C GLY A 130 7.68 8.90 8.73
N LEU A 131 7.09 7.83 8.19
CA LEU A 131 7.75 6.79 7.41
C LEU A 131 7.58 6.97 5.89
N GLY A 132 6.96 8.07 5.45
CA GLY A 132 6.67 8.36 4.06
C GLY A 132 5.53 7.53 3.46
N ASN A 133 4.81 6.77 4.26
CA ASN A 133 3.65 6.00 3.87
C ASN A 133 2.41 6.89 3.77
N THR A 134 1.61 6.64 2.74
CA THR A 134 0.27 7.23 2.58
C THR A 134 -0.79 6.28 3.11
N LEU A 135 -2.05 6.75 3.20
CA LEU A 135 -3.19 5.92 3.58
C LEU A 135 -3.29 4.62 2.75
N LEU A 136 -3.02 4.71 1.45
CA LEU A 136 -3.04 3.55 0.55
C LEU A 136 -1.90 2.56 0.82
N HIS A 137 -0.74 3.00 1.30
CA HIS A 137 0.34 2.06 1.70
C HIS A 137 -0.13 1.14 2.83
N TYR A 138 -0.75 1.71 3.86
CA TYR A 138 -1.22 0.96 5.02
C TYR A 138 -2.40 0.06 4.70
N ALA A 139 -3.35 0.53 3.89
CA ALA A 139 -4.48 -0.29 3.44
C ALA A 139 -3.99 -1.57 2.72
N LEU A 140 -2.90 -1.47 1.96
CA LEU A 140 -2.28 -2.60 1.27
C LEU A 140 -1.36 -3.44 2.17
N GLU A 141 -0.65 -2.85 3.13
CA GLU A 141 0.24 -3.61 4.03
C GLU A 141 -0.54 -4.43 5.07
N LYS A 142 -1.68 -3.93 5.56
CA LYS A 142 -2.47 -4.62 6.60
C LYS A 142 -3.33 -5.77 6.08
N GLY A 143 -3.49 -5.95 4.77
CA GLY A 143 -4.03 -7.20 4.20
C GLY A 143 -5.54 -7.48 4.37
N ASN A 144 -6.23 -6.74 5.24
CA ASN A 144 -7.54 -7.17 5.77
C ASN A 144 -8.74 -6.29 5.37
N PHE A 145 -8.53 -5.21 4.61
CA PHE A 145 -9.58 -4.23 4.31
C PHE A 145 -9.71 -3.95 2.79
N PRO A 146 -10.23 -4.89 1.99
CA PRO A 146 -10.41 -4.70 0.55
C PRO A 146 -11.37 -3.54 0.22
N GLU A 147 -12.40 -3.32 1.05
CA GLU A 147 -13.34 -2.20 0.92
C GLU A 147 -12.66 -0.84 1.13
N LEU A 148 -11.67 -0.77 2.03
CA LEU A 148 -10.89 0.44 2.23
C LEU A 148 -10.05 0.77 0.98
N ILE A 149 -9.43 -0.24 0.37
CA ILE A 149 -8.65 -0.05 -0.86
C ILE A 149 -9.55 0.47 -2.00
N THR A 150 -10.75 -0.10 -2.17
CA THR A 150 -11.66 0.38 -3.23
C THR A 150 -12.15 1.79 -2.97
N THR A 151 -12.55 2.10 -1.74
CA THR A 151 -13.05 3.45 -1.40
C THR A 151 -11.98 4.52 -1.61
N ILE A 152 -10.73 4.23 -1.23
CA ILE A 152 -9.60 5.12 -1.50
C ILE A 152 -9.42 5.34 -3.02
N LEU A 153 -9.39 4.26 -3.81
CA LEU A 153 -9.19 4.34 -5.25
C LEU A 153 -10.35 5.05 -5.98
N ASP A 154 -11.58 4.87 -5.52
CA ASP A 154 -12.78 5.40 -6.16
C ASP A 154 -13.01 6.89 -5.80
N LEU A 155 -12.74 7.31 -4.56
CA LEU A 155 -13.07 8.67 -4.07
C LEU A 155 -11.96 9.70 -4.31
N SER A 156 -10.69 9.31 -4.30
CA SER A 156 -9.61 10.27 -4.01
C SER A 156 -8.48 10.32 -5.04
N LYS A 157 -8.53 9.52 -6.11
CA LYS A 157 -7.47 9.41 -7.14
C LYS A 157 -6.04 9.49 -6.56
N PRO A 158 -5.69 8.64 -5.57
CA PRO A 158 -4.41 8.71 -4.87
C PRO A 158 -3.20 8.54 -5.80
N ASN A 159 -2.07 9.07 -5.40
CA ASN A 159 -0.79 8.84 -6.05
C ASN A 159 -0.28 7.41 -5.79
N VAL A 160 -0.63 6.50 -6.71
CA VAL A 160 -0.23 5.09 -6.69
C VAL A 160 1.28 4.85 -6.84
N ASN A 161 2.06 5.90 -7.14
CA ASN A 161 3.52 5.85 -7.33
C ASN A 161 4.30 6.56 -6.22
N ALA A 162 3.63 7.06 -5.17
CA ALA A 162 4.30 7.70 -4.04
C ALA A 162 5.26 6.70 -3.36
N LYS A 163 6.54 7.07 -3.19
CA LYS A 163 7.51 6.22 -2.49
C LYS A 163 7.53 6.53 -1.00
N ASN A 164 7.53 5.49 -0.18
CA ASN A 164 7.86 5.57 1.24
C ASN A 164 9.39 5.48 1.49
N LEU A 165 9.83 5.57 2.76
CA LEU A 165 11.26 5.50 3.10
C LEU A 165 11.91 4.15 2.74
N LYS A 166 11.13 3.08 2.58
CA LYS A 166 11.61 1.77 2.12
C LYS A 166 11.69 1.66 0.58
N GLY A 167 11.40 2.74 -0.15
CA GLY A 167 11.37 2.77 -1.60
C GLY A 167 10.18 2.04 -2.23
N ARG A 168 9.20 1.61 -1.43
CA ARG A 168 8.00 0.90 -1.88
C ARG A 168 6.95 1.92 -2.31
N THR A 169 6.25 1.63 -3.39
CA THR A 169 5.06 2.36 -3.84
C THR A 169 3.79 1.60 -3.48
N PRO A 170 2.62 2.26 -3.41
CA PRO A 170 1.34 1.57 -3.26
C PRO A 170 1.16 0.50 -4.35
N PHE A 171 1.49 0.81 -5.60
CA PHE A 171 1.44 -0.18 -6.68
C PHE A 171 2.33 -1.40 -6.40
N SER A 172 3.56 -1.19 -5.90
CA SER A 172 4.45 -2.30 -5.57
C SER A 172 3.91 -3.19 -4.44
N LEU A 173 3.25 -2.60 -3.44
CA LEU A 173 2.60 -3.34 -2.35
C LEU A 173 1.37 -4.11 -2.85
N ALA A 174 0.59 -3.50 -3.75
CA ALA A 174 -0.58 -4.14 -4.35
C ALA A 174 -0.23 -5.40 -5.15
N LEU A 175 1.01 -5.53 -5.65
CA LEU A 175 1.47 -6.75 -6.31
C LEU A 175 1.71 -7.90 -5.33
N PHE A 176 1.98 -7.61 -4.05
CA PHE A 176 2.17 -8.61 -3.01
C PHE A 176 0.91 -8.92 -2.19
N TYR A 177 -0.19 -8.18 -2.40
CA TYR A 177 -1.44 -8.35 -1.66
C TYR A 177 -2.25 -9.58 -2.14
N PRO A 178 -2.69 -10.53 -1.31
CA PRO A 178 -3.39 -11.74 -1.76
C PRO A 178 -4.72 -11.43 -2.49
N ASP A 179 -5.03 -12.20 -3.53
CA ASP A 179 -6.12 -12.00 -4.52
C ASP A 179 -7.57 -12.10 -3.98
N SER A 180 -7.80 -11.87 -2.69
CA SER A 180 -9.15 -11.81 -2.11
C SER A 180 -9.95 -10.59 -2.57
N SER A 181 -9.34 -9.61 -3.25
CA SER A 181 -10.04 -8.42 -3.71
C SER A 181 -10.81 -8.69 -5.02
N PRO A 182 -12.15 -8.65 -5.03
CA PRO A 182 -12.97 -8.88 -6.23
C PRO A 182 -12.91 -7.71 -7.26
N HIS A 183 -11.93 -6.81 -7.15
CA HIS A 183 -12.04 -5.43 -7.62
C HIS A 183 -10.91 -4.97 -8.56
N ASN A 184 -10.09 -5.90 -9.09
CA ASN A 184 -9.03 -5.60 -10.06
C ASN A 184 -8.13 -4.41 -9.63
N THR A 185 -7.66 -4.41 -8.38
CA THR A 185 -6.83 -3.33 -7.81
C THR A 185 -5.63 -2.97 -8.70
N ILE A 186 -4.92 -3.98 -9.21
CA ILE A 186 -3.78 -3.78 -10.13
C ILE A 186 -4.22 -3.05 -11.41
N GLU A 187 -5.33 -3.49 -12.03
CA GLU A 187 -5.85 -2.86 -13.25
C GLU A 187 -6.27 -1.41 -13.00
N ARG A 188 -6.97 -1.15 -11.88
CA ARG A 188 -7.36 0.20 -11.48
C ARG A 188 -6.14 1.10 -11.30
N MET A 189 -5.12 0.63 -10.57
CA MET A 189 -3.89 1.39 -10.39
C MET A 189 -3.15 1.62 -11.72
N LEU A 190 -3.14 0.66 -12.65
CA LEU A 190 -2.59 0.85 -14.00
C LEU A 190 -3.33 1.95 -14.78
N ARG A 191 -4.66 2.03 -14.69
CA ARG A 191 -5.46 3.12 -15.27
C ARG A 191 -5.15 4.48 -14.63
N MET A 192 -4.61 4.49 -13.41
CA MET A 192 -4.15 5.69 -12.69
C MET A 192 -2.67 6.02 -12.94
N ASN A 193 -2.11 5.57 -14.08
CA ASN A 193 -0.71 5.78 -14.43
C ASN A 193 0.28 5.19 -13.42
N ALA A 194 -0.04 4.04 -12.81
CA ALA A 194 0.99 3.27 -12.11
C ALA A 194 2.17 2.96 -13.05
N LYS A 195 3.37 2.88 -12.48
CA LYS A 195 4.61 2.60 -13.23
C LYS A 195 5.05 1.15 -13.05
N PRO A 196 4.52 0.19 -13.86
CA PRO A 196 4.87 -1.23 -13.72
C PRO A 196 6.27 -1.57 -14.27
N PHE A 197 6.89 -0.66 -15.03
CA PHE A 197 8.26 -0.83 -15.52
C PHE A 197 9.32 -0.40 -14.51
N ASP A 198 8.93 0.28 -13.44
CA ASP A 198 9.87 0.70 -12.40
C ASP A 198 10.30 -0.53 -11.58
N PRO A 199 11.61 -0.69 -11.28
CA PRO A 199 12.08 -1.79 -10.47
C PRO A 199 11.56 -1.70 -9.05
N ILE A 200 11.04 -2.81 -8.55
CA ILE A 200 10.55 -2.95 -7.19
C ILE A 200 11.69 -3.38 -6.29
N GLN A 201 11.93 -2.62 -5.22
CA GLN A 201 12.92 -2.97 -4.23
C GLN A 201 12.31 -3.94 -3.20
N ILE A 202 12.85 -5.15 -3.14
CA ILE A 202 12.51 -6.15 -2.13
C ILE A 202 13.69 -6.36 -1.18
N GLN A 203 13.38 -6.67 0.06
CA GLN A 203 14.39 -7.02 1.06
C GLN A 203 14.40 -8.53 1.24
N LEU A 204 15.57 -9.16 1.03
CA LEU A 204 15.80 -10.59 1.23
C LEU A 204 16.94 -10.74 2.24
N GLY A 205 16.57 -10.87 3.53
CA GLY A 205 17.52 -10.85 4.63
C GLY A 205 18.24 -9.50 4.77
N SER A 206 19.57 -9.51 4.82
CA SER A 206 20.40 -8.30 4.89
C SER A 206 20.57 -7.60 3.53
N SER A 207 20.21 -8.25 2.43
CA SER A 207 20.41 -7.74 1.07
C SER A 207 19.13 -7.12 0.50
N SER A 208 19.29 -5.99 -0.17
CA SER A 208 18.22 -5.38 -0.97
C SER A 208 18.39 -5.76 -2.44
N ARG A 209 17.31 -6.22 -3.08
CA ARG A 209 17.31 -6.61 -4.51
C ARG A 209 16.21 -5.88 -5.27
N ARG A 210 16.41 -5.75 -6.58
CA ARG A 210 15.43 -5.17 -7.50
C ARG A 210 14.77 -6.26 -8.34
N VAL A 211 13.45 -6.29 -8.35
CA VAL A 211 12.63 -7.29 -9.06
C VAL A 211 11.54 -6.62 -9.89
N SER A 212 11.03 -7.34 -10.89
CA SER A 212 9.99 -6.84 -11.78
C SER A 212 8.60 -6.92 -11.17
N SER A 213 7.67 -6.13 -11.70
CA SER A 213 6.26 -6.24 -11.30
C SER A 213 5.68 -7.63 -11.61
N LEU A 214 6.12 -8.26 -12.70
CA LEU A 214 5.75 -9.64 -13.02
C LEU A 214 6.30 -10.63 -12.00
N TYR A 215 7.56 -10.47 -11.57
CA TYR A 215 8.12 -11.27 -10.49
C TYR A 215 7.26 -11.18 -9.23
N ALA A 216 6.92 -9.96 -8.80
CA ALA A 216 6.14 -9.73 -7.60
C ALA A 216 4.75 -10.38 -7.70
N ALA A 217 4.06 -10.22 -8.83
CA ALA A 217 2.75 -10.83 -9.05
C ALA A 217 2.80 -12.37 -9.06
N CYS A 218 3.80 -12.97 -9.73
CA CYS A 218 3.99 -14.43 -9.71
C CYS A 218 4.38 -14.96 -8.33
N SER A 219 5.06 -14.15 -7.51
CA SER A 219 5.49 -14.56 -6.16
C SER A 219 4.31 -14.86 -5.21
N VAL A 220 3.15 -14.29 -5.50
CA VAL A 220 1.92 -14.42 -4.68
C VAL A 220 0.86 -15.29 -5.35
N GLY A 221 1.06 -15.69 -6.61
CA GLY A 221 0.11 -16.54 -7.33
C GLY A 221 -0.94 -15.77 -8.14
N LYS A 222 -0.66 -14.53 -8.54
CA LYS A 222 -1.65 -13.62 -9.13
C LYS A 222 -1.89 -13.84 -10.62
N GLY A 223 -2.53 -14.93 -11.02
CA GLY A 223 -2.81 -15.19 -12.44
C GLY A 223 -3.46 -14.01 -13.17
N ARG A 224 -4.51 -13.39 -12.59
CA ARG A 224 -5.17 -12.21 -13.20
C ARG A 224 -4.29 -10.95 -13.20
N GLY A 225 -3.53 -10.73 -12.13
CA GLY A 225 -2.60 -9.61 -12.04
C GLY A 225 -1.48 -9.72 -13.08
N VAL A 226 -0.92 -10.91 -13.24
CA VAL A 226 0.08 -11.25 -14.27
C VAL A 226 -0.51 -11.04 -15.66
N GLN A 227 -1.72 -11.51 -15.93
CA GLN A 227 -2.40 -11.26 -17.20
C GLN A 227 -2.49 -9.77 -17.52
N LYS A 228 -2.94 -8.94 -16.55
CA LYS A 228 -3.08 -7.50 -16.77
C LYS A 228 -1.74 -6.79 -16.99
N LEU A 229 -0.68 -7.22 -16.31
CA LEU A 229 0.67 -6.70 -16.53
C LEU A 229 1.19 -7.05 -17.94
N LEU A 230 0.93 -8.27 -18.42
CA LEU A 230 1.29 -8.70 -19.78
C LEU A 230 0.48 -7.96 -20.85
N GLU A 231 -0.82 -7.78 -20.65
CA GLU A 231 -1.69 -6.95 -21.51
C GLU A 231 -1.21 -5.49 -21.58
N TYR A 232 -0.64 -4.98 -20.48
CA TYR A 232 -0.05 -3.63 -20.43
C TYR A 232 1.30 -3.53 -21.17
N GLY A 233 1.87 -4.65 -21.63
CA GLY A 233 3.09 -4.68 -22.43
C GLY A 233 4.37 -4.99 -21.65
N LEU A 234 4.27 -5.54 -20.44
CA LEU A 234 5.47 -6.04 -19.74
C LEU A 234 6.01 -7.28 -20.44
N HIS A 235 7.33 -7.35 -20.61
CA HIS A 235 7.96 -8.51 -21.23
C HIS A 235 7.89 -9.74 -20.31
N PRO A 236 7.52 -10.94 -20.79
CA PRO A 236 7.37 -12.15 -19.97
C PRO A 236 8.61 -12.55 -19.16
N ASP A 237 9.83 -12.28 -19.67
CA ASP A 237 11.07 -12.52 -18.94
C ASP A 237 11.30 -11.58 -17.73
N GLY A 238 10.50 -10.51 -17.59
CA GLY A 238 10.58 -9.58 -16.48
C GLY A 238 11.68 -8.52 -16.59
N TYR A 239 12.15 -8.20 -17.80
CA TYR A 239 13.11 -7.11 -18.01
C TYR A 239 12.44 -5.73 -17.89
N PHE A 240 13.22 -4.76 -17.39
CA PHE A 240 12.81 -3.36 -17.32
C PHE A 240 13.23 -2.62 -18.59
N SER A 241 12.36 -1.79 -19.15
CA SER A 241 12.69 -0.94 -20.30
C SER A 241 13.58 0.24 -19.86
N GLY A 242 14.87 0.00 -19.63
CA GLY A 242 15.88 1.05 -19.50
C GLY A 242 16.52 1.33 -20.85
N LYS A 243 16.67 2.61 -21.23
CA LYS A 243 17.47 3.01 -22.40
C LYS A 243 18.79 2.26 -22.39
N LYS A 244 19.15 1.61 -23.52
CA LYS A 244 20.49 1.08 -23.78
C LYS A 244 21.50 2.18 -23.48
N SER A 245 22.19 2.11 -22.34
CA SER A 245 23.43 2.85 -22.17
C SER A 245 24.39 2.28 -23.20
N ARG A 246 24.77 3.08 -24.19
CA ARG A 246 25.67 2.68 -25.29
C ARG A 246 27.05 2.21 -24.82
N ASN A 247 27.40 2.46 -23.55
CA ASN A 247 28.74 2.21 -23.01
C ASN A 247 28.78 1.36 -21.73
N SER A 248 27.68 0.74 -21.29
CA SER A 248 27.80 -0.38 -20.36
C SER A 248 27.84 -1.65 -21.18
N SER A 249 29.02 -2.25 -21.34
CA SER A 249 29.12 -3.68 -21.57
C SER A 249 28.18 -4.32 -20.55
N PHE A 250 27.04 -4.83 -21.05
CA PHE A 250 26.15 -5.63 -20.24
C PHE A 250 26.98 -6.83 -19.82
N ASP A 251 27.52 -6.78 -18.61
CA ASP A 251 28.06 -7.94 -17.93
C ASP A 251 26.88 -8.90 -17.74
N LEU A 252 26.62 -9.70 -18.77
CA LEU A 252 25.79 -10.90 -18.71
C LEU A 252 26.29 -11.88 -17.61
N ASN A 253 27.45 -11.59 -17.02
CA ASN A 253 28.11 -12.36 -15.97
C ASN A 253 28.00 -11.76 -14.55
N GLN A 254 27.33 -10.62 -14.34
CA GLN A 254 27.05 -10.17 -12.97
C GLN A 254 25.67 -10.64 -12.49
N ASN A 255 25.58 -11.92 -12.11
CA ASN A 255 24.68 -12.44 -11.07
C ASN A 255 23.25 -11.86 -10.98
N PHE A 256 22.59 -11.55 -12.10
CA PHE A 256 21.14 -11.36 -12.14
C PHE A 256 20.52 -12.75 -12.13
N CYS A 257 20.33 -13.28 -10.92
CA CYS A 257 20.18 -14.70 -10.68
C CYS A 257 19.06 -15.32 -11.54
N GLN A 258 19.36 -16.47 -12.12
CA GLN A 258 18.41 -17.35 -12.80
C GLN A 258 17.16 -17.65 -11.94
N GLU A 259 17.23 -17.45 -10.62
CA GLU A 259 16.16 -17.55 -9.62
C GLU A 259 15.08 -16.44 -9.69
N PHE A 260 15.33 -15.31 -10.36
CA PHE A 260 14.43 -14.14 -10.36
C PHE A 260 13.58 -13.98 -11.63
N ARG A 261 13.57 -14.98 -12.52
CA ARG A 261 12.68 -14.95 -13.68
C ARG A 261 11.24 -15.23 -13.24
N PRO A 262 10.22 -14.49 -13.77
CA PRO A 262 8.81 -14.73 -13.43
C PRO A 262 8.38 -16.20 -13.64
N VAL A 263 8.89 -16.85 -14.70
CA VAL A 263 8.63 -18.26 -15.01
C VAL A 263 9.13 -19.19 -13.89
N CYS A 264 10.36 -18.99 -13.40
CA CYS A 264 10.95 -19.81 -12.35
C CYS A 264 10.21 -19.64 -11.02
N ILE A 265 9.76 -18.42 -10.71
CA ILE A 265 8.96 -18.11 -9.52
C ILE A 265 7.59 -18.76 -9.58
N ALA A 266 6.93 -18.70 -10.74
CA ALA A 266 5.64 -19.35 -10.93
C ALA A 266 5.76 -20.87 -10.70
N ILE A 267 6.84 -21.51 -11.16
CA ILE A 267 7.11 -22.93 -10.91
C ILE A 267 7.39 -23.19 -9.42
N TYR A 268 8.22 -22.35 -8.80
CA TYR A 268 8.57 -22.48 -7.37
C TYR A 268 7.32 -22.45 -6.49
N ASN A 269 6.38 -21.55 -6.77
CA ASN A 269 5.13 -21.41 -6.05
C ASN A 269 4.00 -22.34 -6.51
N SER A 270 4.23 -23.19 -7.52
CA SER A 270 3.20 -24.02 -8.15
C SER A 270 2.02 -23.21 -8.72
N ASP A 271 2.28 -22.00 -9.21
CA ASP A 271 1.28 -21.16 -9.87
C ASP A 271 1.19 -21.49 -11.36
N LEU A 272 0.44 -22.55 -11.66
CA LEU A 272 0.19 -23.01 -13.02
C LEU A 272 -0.53 -21.96 -13.87
N SER A 273 -1.33 -21.07 -13.27
CA SER A 273 -2.10 -20.05 -14.00
C SER A 273 -1.17 -18.98 -14.56
N SER A 274 -0.31 -18.41 -13.72
CA SER A 274 0.70 -17.45 -14.19
C SER A 274 1.70 -18.10 -15.14
N LEU A 275 2.10 -19.35 -14.90
CA LEU A 275 3.00 -20.09 -15.78
C LEU A 275 2.43 -20.22 -17.20
N LYS A 276 1.16 -20.64 -17.33
CA LYS A 276 0.46 -20.72 -18.63
C LYS A 276 0.41 -19.37 -19.35
N LEU A 277 0.11 -18.30 -18.62
CA LEU A 277 0.06 -16.95 -19.19
C LEU A 277 1.42 -16.49 -19.69
N LEU A 278 2.47 -16.67 -18.89
CA LEU A 278 3.83 -16.31 -19.26
C LEU A 278 4.29 -17.05 -20.51
N LEU A 279 4.03 -18.37 -20.59
CA LEU A 279 4.40 -19.18 -21.75
C LEU A 279 3.62 -18.78 -23.01
N LYS A 280 2.31 -18.51 -22.87
CA LYS A 280 1.46 -18.05 -23.98
C LYS A 280 1.97 -16.74 -24.58
N TYR A 281 2.15 -15.70 -23.75
CA TYR A 281 2.61 -14.40 -24.23
C TYR A 281 4.04 -14.45 -24.79
N ASN A 282 4.90 -15.32 -24.25
CA ASN A 282 6.24 -15.52 -24.77
C ASN A 282 6.24 -16.14 -26.18
N ALA A 283 5.37 -17.12 -26.44
CA ALA A 283 5.17 -17.66 -27.78
C ALA A 283 4.66 -16.60 -28.76
N GLU A 284 3.74 -15.73 -28.33
CA GLU A 284 3.21 -14.64 -29.18
C GLU A 284 4.28 -13.58 -29.52
N THR A 285 5.16 -13.23 -28.58
CA THR A 285 6.29 -12.30 -28.83
C THR A 285 7.34 -12.84 -29.81
N GLN A 286 7.37 -14.15 -30.05
CA GLN A 286 8.28 -14.76 -31.04
C GLN A 286 7.75 -14.67 -32.48
N PHE A 287 6.44 -14.43 -32.67
CA PHE A 287 5.80 -14.52 -33.99
C PHE A 287 5.07 -13.24 -34.46
N GLY A 288 4.97 -12.18 -33.65
CA GLY A 288 4.18 -10.98 -34.00
C GLY A 288 4.90 -9.63 -33.89
N ILE A 289 5.20 -9.03 -35.06
CA ILE A 289 5.23 -7.58 -35.38
C ILE A 289 6.10 -6.65 -34.50
N GLY A 290 7.19 -6.14 -35.08
CA GLY A 290 7.53 -4.72 -34.93
C GLY A 290 8.63 -4.29 -33.95
N HIS A 291 9.31 -5.19 -33.24
CA HIS A 291 10.54 -4.84 -32.51
C HIS A 291 11.74 -5.62 -33.07
N ALA A 292 12.35 -5.04 -34.12
CA ALA A 292 13.55 -5.51 -34.81
C ALA A 292 14.84 -5.52 -33.96
N PHE A 293 14.78 -5.81 -32.65
CA PHE A 293 15.95 -5.76 -31.76
C PHE A 293 16.06 -6.85 -30.69
N CYS A 294 15.38 -7.99 -30.87
CA CYS A 294 15.64 -9.20 -30.09
C CYS A 294 16.20 -10.34 -30.97
N VAL A 295 17.11 -10.01 -31.89
CA VAL A 295 18.03 -10.99 -32.48
C VAL A 295 19.30 -11.01 -31.62
N SER A 296 19.23 -11.63 -30.45
CA SER A 296 20.36 -12.26 -29.78
C SER A 296 19.91 -12.92 -28.47
N SER A 297 20.00 -14.25 -28.43
CA SER A 297 20.42 -15.02 -27.25
C SER A 297 19.61 -15.00 -25.95
N SER A 298 18.31 -14.72 -25.93
CA SER A 298 17.47 -15.20 -24.81
C SER A 298 16.83 -16.53 -25.19
N LYS A 299 17.67 -17.58 -25.23
CA LYS A 299 17.22 -18.87 -24.72
C LYS A 299 16.60 -18.53 -23.36
N ILE A 300 15.26 -18.51 -23.25
CA ILE A 300 14.66 -18.86 -21.96
C ILE A 300 15.40 -20.13 -21.60
N CYS A 301 16.04 -20.20 -20.44
CA CYS A 301 16.63 -21.45 -20.02
C CYS A 301 15.48 -22.41 -19.69
N HIS A 302 14.71 -22.84 -20.68
CA HIS A 302 13.68 -23.88 -20.60
C HIS A 302 14.31 -25.09 -19.91
N SER A 303 15.60 -25.35 -20.18
CA SER A 303 16.44 -26.29 -19.44
C SER A 303 16.47 -26.04 -17.94
N ASP A 304 16.66 -24.80 -17.48
CA ASP A 304 16.80 -24.47 -16.06
C ASP A 304 15.43 -24.43 -15.37
N ALA A 305 14.40 -23.89 -16.03
CA ALA A 305 13.02 -23.95 -15.57
C ALA A 305 12.51 -25.40 -15.44
N LEU A 306 12.83 -26.25 -16.43
CA LEU A 306 12.49 -27.67 -16.40
C LEU A 306 13.31 -28.44 -15.35
N THR A 307 14.60 -28.11 -15.20
CA THR A 307 15.43 -28.68 -14.13
C THR A 307 14.84 -28.31 -12.76
N LEU A 308 14.43 -27.06 -12.57
CA LEU A 308 13.79 -26.59 -11.34
C LEU A 308 12.45 -27.30 -11.10
N SER A 309 11.59 -27.43 -12.12
CA SER A 309 10.31 -28.13 -11.96
C SER A 309 10.52 -29.59 -11.55
N ILE A 310 11.51 -30.27 -12.13
CA ILE A 310 11.80 -31.68 -11.80
C ILE A 310 12.42 -31.80 -10.41
N ARG A 311 13.37 -30.93 -10.05
CA ARG A 311 13.95 -30.88 -8.69
C ARG A 311 12.89 -30.65 -7.61
N LEU A 312 11.89 -29.81 -7.91
CA LEU A 312 10.78 -29.50 -7.00
C LEU A 312 9.61 -30.48 -7.11
N ARG A 313 9.70 -31.53 -7.94
CA ARG A 313 8.63 -32.53 -8.21
C ARG A 313 7.31 -31.89 -8.69
N ARG A 314 7.43 -30.87 -9.53
CA ARG A 314 6.37 -30.10 -10.18
C ARG A 314 6.14 -30.62 -11.60
N TYR A 315 5.55 -31.81 -11.69
CA TYR A 315 5.45 -32.55 -12.96
C TYR A 315 4.45 -31.93 -13.95
N ASP A 316 3.37 -31.30 -13.47
CA ASP A 316 2.40 -30.63 -14.33
C ASP A 316 2.99 -29.40 -15.01
N GLU A 317 3.79 -28.63 -14.27
CA GLU A 317 4.56 -27.51 -14.77
C GLU A 317 5.64 -27.97 -15.76
N ALA A 318 6.33 -29.08 -15.45
CA ALA A 318 7.31 -29.67 -16.34
C ALA A 318 6.69 -30.14 -17.67
N LYS A 319 5.53 -30.81 -17.59
CA LYS A 319 4.75 -31.23 -18.76
C LYS A 319 4.32 -30.03 -19.61
N LEU A 320 3.88 -28.95 -18.98
CA LEU A 320 3.50 -27.72 -19.68
C LEU A 320 4.69 -27.07 -20.40
N LEU A 321 5.87 -27.04 -19.77
CA LEU A 321 7.11 -26.55 -20.38
C LEU A 321 7.54 -27.38 -21.59
N LEU A 322 7.40 -28.71 -21.50
CA LEU A 322 7.70 -29.62 -22.63
C LEU A 322 6.72 -29.43 -23.80
N GLN A 323 5.44 -29.18 -23.52
CA GLN A 323 4.41 -28.96 -24.55
C GLN A 323 4.56 -27.62 -25.28
N THR A 324 5.07 -26.59 -24.59
CA THR A 324 5.22 -25.22 -25.12
C THR A 324 6.61 -24.95 -25.70
N GLY A 325 7.62 -25.67 -25.22
CA GLY A 325 9.00 -25.60 -25.69
C GLY A 325 9.17 -26.25 -27.06
N SER A 326 8.81 -25.54 -28.12
CA SER A 326 9.20 -25.91 -29.47
C SER A 326 10.74 -25.91 -29.57
N ARG A 327 11.34 -27.11 -29.65
CA ARG A 327 12.79 -27.39 -29.74
C ARG A 327 13.58 -27.41 -28.42
N LEU A 328 13.10 -28.09 -27.38
CA LEU A 328 14.05 -28.67 -26.42
C LEU A 328 14.86 -29.76 -27.13
N ASN A 329 16.18 -29.58 -27.20
CA ASN A 329 17.05 -30.59 -27.76
C ASN A 329 17.09 -31.75 -26.76
N TRP A 330 16.47 -32.88 -27.09
CA TRP A 330 16.38 -34.05 -26.21
C TRP A 330 17.75 -34.52 -25.72
N GLU A 331 18.80 -34.34 -26.53
CA GLU A 331 20.19 -34.57 -26.15
C GLU A 331 20.68 -33.69 -24.98
N GLU A 332 20.19 -32.46 -24.84
CA GLU A 332 20.60 -31.54 -23.76
C GLU A 332 19.89 -31.87 -22.44
N LEU A 333 18.67 -32.42 -22.53
CA LEU A 333 17.95 -32.98 -21.38
C LEU A 333 18.60 -34.26 -20.87
N ASP A 334 19.00 -35.13 -21.79
CA ASP A 334 19.66 -36.39 -21.50
C ASP A 334 21.08 -36.18 -20.95
N ARG A 335 21.86 -35.27 -21.55
CA ARG A 335 23.18 -34.84 -21.03
C ARG A 335 23.14 -34.31 -19.60
N ARG A 336 22.04 -33.67 -19.19
CA ARG A 336 21.84 -33.15 -17.84
C ARG A 336 21.24 -34.17 -16.88
N GLN A 337 21.02 -35.42 -17.31
CA GLN A 337 20.40 -36.49 -16.53
C GLN A 337 18.98 -36.16 -16.02
N ILE A 338 18.31 -35.19 -16.66
CA ILE A 338 17.01 -34.69 -16.22
C ILE A 338 15.92 -35.75 -16.41
N LEU A 339 16.06 -36.59 -17.44
CA LEU A 339 15.14 -37.68 -17.79
C LEU A 339 15.16 -38.84 -16.78
N LEU A 340 16.25 -39.04 -16.03
CA LEU A 340 16.38 -40.12 -15.03
C LEU A 340 15.53 -39.88 -13.76
N HIS A 341 15.03 -38.66 -13.59
CA HIS A 341 14.19 -38.28 -12.45
C HIS A 341 12.73 -38.04 -12.84
N TYR A 342 12.37 -38.27 -14.11
CA TYR A 342 11.00 -38.25 -14.59
C TYR A 342 10.47 -39.69 -14.61
N PRO A 343 9.32 -39.99 -13.95
CA PRO A 343 8.74 -41.33 -13.95
C PRO A 343 8.16 -41.72 -15.32
#